data_AF-P40080-F1
#
_entry.id   AF-P40080-F1
#
_cell.length_a   1.000
_cell.length_b   1.000
_cell.length_c   1.000
_cell.angle_alpha   90.00
_cell.angle_beta   90.00
_cell.angle_gamma   90.00
#
_symmetry.space_group_name_H-M   'P 1'
#
loop_
_entity.id
_entity.type
_entity.pdbx_description
1 polymer ?
#
loop_
_entity_poly.entity_id
_entity_poly.type
_entity_poly.pdbx_seq_one_letter_code
_entity_poly.pdbx_strand_id
1 'polypeptide(L)'
;MINEYVARKVALKDMQPCAICSKPSTTVLYNASGPDWLYTCEIHLQDNPQFVIPLYSTEYNEAVAQLKLVKGKMDSLTSAQTQLGSWDGWVTKIFSKKEKETNNSKDPDPTTTDSTDTSPQAKNDAEILSETKKQYSKILDKVTELQRKNRKYELAKIMFESRLLRKRTEQVNRERYLKEQENYSNTDPEELLRKHVFPSVPK
;
A
#
# COMPACT_ATOMS: atom_id res chain seq x y z
N MET A 1 23.25 -2.33 -7.65
CA MET A 1 21.92 -2.96 -7.78
C MET A 1 20.92 -1.98 -7.21
N ILE A 2 19.91 -1.56 -7.98
CA ILE A 2 18.91 -0.56 -7.55
C ILE A 2 17.80 -1.30 -6.79
N ASN A 3 17.22 -0.69 -5.75
CA ASN A 3 16.13 -1.29 -4.97
C ASN A 3 14.75 -1.07 -5.62
N GLU A 4 14.64 -1.35 -6.92
CA GLU A 4 13.39 -1.20 -7.66
C GLU A 4 13.05 -2.50 -8.37
N TYR A 5 11.84 -2.99 -8.08
CA TYR A 5 11.33 -4.25 -8.56
C TYR A 5 9.99 -4.07 -9.25
N VAL A 6 9.78 -4.86 -10.31
CA VAL A 6 8.52 -4.92 -11.05
C VAL A 6 7.90 -6.29 -10.88
N ALA A 7 6.66 -6.33 -10.39
CA ALA A 7 5.87 -7.55 -10.30
C ALA A 7 5.41 -8.00 -11.69
N ARG A 8 5.72 -9.25 -12.02
CA ARG A 8 5.26 -9.95 -13.22
C ARG A 8 4.70 -11.32 -12.84
N LYS A 9 3.85 -11.87 -13.70
CA LYS A 9 3.34 -13.23 -13.56
C LYS A 9 4.10 -14.15 -14.50
N VAL A 10 4.49 -15.32 -14.02
CA VAL A 10 5.03 -16.42 -14.82
C VAL A 10 3.93 -17.44 -15.14
N ALA A 11 4.18 -18.32 -16.10
CA ALA A 11 3.29 -19.42 -16.39
C ALA A 11 3.17 -20.38 -15.19
N LEU A 12 2.05 -21.10 -15.09
CA LEU A 12 1.82 -22.07 -14.01
C LEU A 12 2.89 -23.17 -13.97
N LYS A 13 3.46 -23.53 -15.14
CA LYS A 13 4.53 -24.55 -15.26
C LYS A 13 5.85 -24.10 -14.62
N ASP A 14 6.08 -22.79 -14.55
CA ASP A 14 7.32 -22.20 -14.03
C ASP A 14 7.13 -21.64 -12.61
N MET A 15 6.07 -22.09 -11.92
CA MET A 15 5.80 -21.66 -10.55
C MET A 15 6.92 -22.11 -9.63
N GLN A 16 7.31 -21.24 -8.70
CA GLN A 16 8.32 -21.53 -7.69
C GLN A 16 7.77 -21.16 -6.31
N PRO A 17 8.32 -21.71 -5.22
CA PRO A 17 7.89 -21.36 -3.88
C PRO A 17 8.12 -19.87 -3.59
N CYS A 18 7.17 -19.24 -2.92
CA CYS A 18 7.31 -17.89 -2.38
C CYS A 18 8.44 -17.86 -1.35
N ALA A 19 9.32 -16.87 -1.44
CA ALA A 19 10.46 -16.77 -0.51
C ALA A 19 10.10 -16.43 0.95
N ILE A 20 8.82 -16.22 1.25
CA ILE A 20 8.36 -15.87 2.61
C ILE A 20 7.62 -17.03 3.25
N CYS A 21 6.63 -17.62 2.57
CA CYS A 21 5.82 -18.72 3.12
C CYS A 21 6.06 -20.07 2.46
N SER A 22 6.95 -20.15 1.46
CA SER A 22 7.25 -21.34 0.66
C SER A 22 6.05 -21.95 -0.07
N LYS A 23 4.89 -21.27 -0.09
CA LYS A 23 3.73 -21.68 -0.89
C LYS A 23 4.00 -21.43 -2.37
N PRO A 24 3.47 -22.26 -3.28
CA PRO A 24 3.73 -22.12 -4.69
C PRO A 24 3.16 -20.78 -5.21
N SER A 25 3.98 -20.02 -5.93
CA SER A 25 3.60 -18.71 -6.47
C SER A 25 4.00 -18.56 -7.93
N THR A 26 3.13 -17.88 -8.70
CA THR A 26 3.40 -17.43 -10.06
C THR A 26 3.84 -15.97 -10.13
N THR A 27 3.87 -15.25 -9.02
CA THR A 27 4.26 -13.83 -9.01
C THR A 27 5.75 -13.70 -8.73
N VAL A 28 6.44 -12.96 -9.59
CA VAL A 28 7.87 -12.71 -9.56
C VAL A 28 8.13 -11.21 -9.49
N LEU A 29 8.88 -10.78 -8.50
CA LEU A 29 9.50 -9.46 -8.45
C LEU A 29 10.81 -9.50 -9.22
N TYR A 30 10.89 -8.74 -10.31
CA TYR A 30 12.06 -8.66 -11.18
C TYR A 30 12.77 -7.30 -11.01
N ASN A 31 14.08 -7.32 -10.84
CA ASN A 31 14.91 -6.11 -10.77
C ASN A 31 15.48 -5.75 -12.15
N ALA A 32 15.29 -4.52 -12.60
CA ALA A 32 15.80 -4.08 -13.90
C ALA A 32 17.34 -3.94 -13.94
N SER A 33 17.99 -3.77 -12.79
CA SER A 33 19.44 -3.53 -12.70
C SER A 33 20.31 -4.78 -12.91
N GLY A 34 19.73 -5.97 -13.00
CA GLY A 34 20.50 -7.19 -13.17
C GLY A 34 19.68 -8.46 -12.99
N PRO A 35 20.31 -9.64 -13.04
CA PRO A 35 19.63 -10.92 -12.83
C PRO A 35 19.31 -11.10 -11.34
N ASP A 36 18.37 -10.31 -10.82
CA ASP A 36 17.74 -10.57 -9.53
C ASP A 36 16.25 -10.69 -9.73
N TRP A 37 15.72 -11.84 -9.33
CA TRP A 37 14.30 -12.03 -9.24
C TRP A 37 13.94 -12.78 -7.97
N LEU A 38 12.71 -12.58 -7.51
CA LEU A 38 12.20 -13.19 -6.31
C LEU A 38 10.75 -13.60 -6.49
N TYR A 39 10.47 -14.87 -6.22
CA TYR A 39 9.11 -15.37 -6.19
C TYR A 39 8.43 -14.98 -4.88
N THR A 40 7.23 -14.42 -4.98
CA THR A 40 6.43 -14.01 -3.82
C THR A 40 4.95 -14.19 -4.09
N CYS A 41 4.15 -14.49 -3.08
CA CYS A 41 2.69 -14.51 -3.21
C CYS A 41 2.15 -13.07 -3.30
N GLU A 42 1.02 -12.88 -3.97
CA GLU A 42 0.33 -11.58 -4.06
C GLU A 42 -0.07 -11.05 -2.67
N ILE A 43 -0.48 -11.94 -1.76
CA ILE A 43 -0.82 -11.61 -0.36
C ILE A 43 0.35 -10.90 0.33
N HIS A 44 1.59 -11.35 0.12
CA HIS A 44 2.75 -10.71 0.74
C HIS A 44 3.16 -9.39 0.09
N LEU A 45 2.70 -9.10 -1.14
CA LEU A 45 2.87 -7.78 -1.75
C LEU A 45 1.88 -6.75 -1.20
N GLN A 46 0.76 -7.20 -0.62
CA GLN A 46 -0.30 -6.33 -0.10
C GLN A 46 -0.22 -6.19 1.43
N ASP A 47 -0.04 -7.29 2.15
CA ASP A 47 -0.26 -7.34 3.60
C ASP A 47 1.05 -7.27 4.42
N ASN A 48 2.22 -7.31 3.77
CA ASN A 48 3.50 -7.35 4.46
C ASN A 48 4.38 -6.12 4.14
N PRO A 49 4.20 -5.01 4.89
CA PRO A 49 5.00 -3.80 4.71
C PRO A 49 6.47 -3.97 5.11
N GLN A 50 6.81 -5.00 5.89
CA GLN A 50 8.19 -5.31 6.26
C GLN A 50 8.94 -6.05 5.14
N PHE A 51 8.23 -6.53 4.12
CA PHE A 51 8.82 -7.19 2.98
C PHE A 51 9.03 -6.22 1.82
N VAL A 52 7.96 -5.49 1.46
CA VAL A 52 7.90 -4.67 0.25
C VAL A 52 7.14 -3.37 0.52
N ILE A 53 7.59 -2.29 -0.11
CA ILE A 53 6.94 -0.97 -0.12
C ILE A 53 6.46 -0.70 -1.56
N PRO A 54 5.15 -0.48 -1.79
CA PRO A 54 4.63 -0.17 -3.12
C PRO A 54 5.08 1.22 -3.58
N LEU A 55 5.61 1.31 -4.80
CA LEU A 55 5.96 2.57 -5.46
C LEU A 55 4.81 3.02 -6.36
N TYR A 56 3.94 3.86 -5.82
CA TYR A 56 2.78 4.35 -6.56
C TYR A 56 3.12 5.45 -7.57
N SER A 57 2.30 5.55 -8.63
CA SER A 57 2.41 6.62 -9.63
C SER A 57 2.01 7.98 -9.06
N THR A 58 2.40 9.06 -9.76
CA THR A 58 1.94 10.43 -9.47
C THR A 58 0.41 10.52 -9.45
N GLU A 59 -0.26 9.88 -10.42
CA GLU A 59 -1.72 9.82 -10.51
C GLU A 59 -2.39 9.23 -9.25
N TYR A 60 -1.77 8.22 -8.63
CA TYR A 60 -2.28 7.66 -7.37
C TYR A 60 -2.14 8.65 -6.23
N ASN A 61 -0.98 9.30 -6.10
CA ASN A 61 -0.73 10.27 -5.05
C ASN A 61 -1.69 11.47 -5.16
N GLU A 62 -1.95 11.93 -6.39
CA GLU A 62 -2.95 12.97 -6.68
C GLU A 62 -4.36 12.51 -6.31
N ALA A 63 -4.76 11.29 -6.68
CA ALA A 63 -6.07 10.74 -6.34
C ALA A 63 -6.26 10.61 -4.81
N VAL A 64 -5.22 10.19 -4.07
CA VAL A 64 -5.25 10.13 -2.60
C VAL A 64 -5.33 11.54 -1.98
N ALA A 65 -4.63 12.52 -2.54
CA ALA A 65 -4.74 13.91 -2.10
C ALA A 65 -6.16 14.46 -2.32
N GLN A 66 -6.76 14.21 -3.49
CA GLN A 66 -8.15 14.58 -3.78
C GLN A 66 -9.13 13.87 -2.84
N LEU A 67 -8.91 12.59 -2.55
CA LEU A 67 -9.74 11.82 -1.62
C LEU A 67 -9.74 12.44 -0.22
N LYS A 68 -8.56 12.87 0.28
CA LYS A 68 -8.43 13.57 1.56
C LYS A 68 -9.18 14.91 1.57
N LEU A 69 -9.11 15.68 0.48
CA LEU A 69 -9.83 16.95 0.37
C LEU A 69 -11.35 16.76 0.37
N VAL A 70 -11.85 15.79 -0.41
CA VAL A 70 -13.29 15.50 -0.46
C VAL A 70 -13.79 14.92 0.85
N LYS A 71 -12.99 14.06 1.52
CA LYS A 71 -13.30 13.56 2.86
C LYS A 71 -13.40 14.69 3.88
N GLY A 72 -12.45 15.64 3.88
CA GLY A 72 -12.50 16.79 4.76
C GLY A 72 -13.75 17.66 4.55
N LYS A 73 -14.17 17.86 3.28
CA LYS A 73 -15.44 18.55 2.96
C LYS A 73 -16.65 17.77 3.50
N MET A 74 -16.68 16.47 3.29
CA MET A 74 -17.75 15.60 3.79
C MET A 74 -17.86 15.62 5.33
N ASP A 75 -16.72 15.54 6.03
CA ASP A 75 -16.66 15.57 7.49
C ASP A 75 -17.11 16.94 8.03
N SER A 76 -16.77 18.05 7.34
CA SER A 76 -17.21 19.40 7.71
C SER A 76 -18.72 19.60 7.54
N LEU A 77 -19.31 19.12 6.44
CA LEU A 77 -20.75 19.20 6.19
C LEU A 77 -21.55 18.30 7.15
N THR A 78 -21.03 17.10 7.44
CA THR A 78 -21.66 16.18 8.41
C THR A 78 -21.61 16.75 9.82
N SER A 79 -20.49 17.38 10.19
CA SER A 79 -20.33 18.06 11.48
C SER A 79 -21.24 19.27 11.60
N ALA A 80 -21.39 20.08 10.54
CA ALA A 80 -22.35 21.19 10.51
C ALA A 80 -23.80 20.69 10.70
N GLN A 81 -24.19 19.63 9.99
CA GLN A 81 -25.52 19.05 10.13
C GLN A 81 -25.76 18.44 11.53
N THR A 82 -24.74 17.82 12.13
CA THR A 82 -24.82 17.22 13.46
C THR A 82 -24.86 18.29 14.55
N GLN A 83 -24.16 19.42 14.39
CA GLN A 83 -24.23 20.55 15.33
C GLN A 83 -25.62 21.21 15.33
N LEU A 84 -26.29 21.30 14.18
CA LEU A 84 -27.70 21.76 14.12
C LEU A 84 -28.71 20.77 14.71
N GLY A 85 -28.35 19.48 14.81
CA GLY A 85 -29.17 18.42 15.41
C GLY A 85 -28.75 18.02 16.84
N SER A 86 -27.66 18.61 17.36
CA SER A 86 -27.12 18.30 18.69
C SER A 86 -27.97 18.98 19.76
N TRP A 87 -28.14 18.29 20.89
CA TRP A 87 -28.83 18.67 22.14
C TRP A 87 -29.06 20.18 22.37
N ASP A 88 -28.05 21.02 22.11
CA ASP A 88 -28.10 22.46 22.33
C ASP A 88 -29.23 23.17 21.57
N GLY A 89 -29.57 22.72 20.36
CA GLY A 89 -30.68 23.27 19.58
C GLY A 89 -32.06 22.93 20.14
N TRP A 90 -32.20 21.79 20.84
CA TRP A 90 -33.45 21.39 21.50
C TRP A 90 -33.59 22.08 22.86
N VAL A 91 -32.50 22.18 23.62
CA VAL A 91 -32.47 22.86 24.92
C VAL A 91 -32.75 24.35 24.76
N THR A 92 -32.09 25.03 23.81
CA THR A 92 -32.37 26.46 23.54
C THR A 92 -33.81 26.72 23.11
N LYS A 93 -34.44 25.81 22.34
CA LYS A 93 -35.86 25.92 21.97
C LYS A 93 -36.81 25.69 23.14
N ILE A 94 -36.49 24.80 24.08
CA ILE A 94 -37.34 24.57 25.27
C ILE A 94 -37.24 25.73 26.25
N PHE A 95 -36.03 26.25 26.51
CA PHE A 95 -35.84 27.37 27.42
C PHE A 95 -36.41 28.69 26.85
N SER A 96 -36.27 28.93 25.53
CA SER A 96 -36.82 30.14 24.89
C SER A 96 -38.35 30.15 24.78
N LYS A 97 -39.01 28.98 24.83
CA LYS A 97 -40.48 28.90 24.80
C LYS A 97 -41.12 29.21 26.15
N LYS A 98 -40.38 29.01 27.24
CA LYS A 98 -40.89 29.18 28.61
C LYS A 98 -40.89 30.63 29.12
N GLU A 99 -40.14 31.53 28.49
CA GLU A 99 -40.08 32.96 28.86
C GLU A 99 -41.09 33.84 28.12
N LYS A 100 -41.86 33.31 27.15
CA LYS A 100 -42.80 34.09 26.32
C LYS A 100 -44.29 33.89 26.64
N GLU A 101 -44.66 33.11 27.66
CA GLU A 101 -46.07 32.74 27.95
C GLU A 101 -46.74 33.49 29.13
N THR A 102 -46.30 34.71 29.47
CA THR A 102 -46.98 35.58 30.45
C THR A 102 -47.36 36.93 29.85
N ASN A 103 -48.29 36.96 28.88
CA ASN A 103 -49.23 38.08 28.64
C ASN A 103 -50.19 37.80 27.45
N ASN A 104 -51.50 37.83 27.73
CA ASN A 104 -52.68 37.91 26.83
C ASN A 104 -52.99 36.69 25.92
N SER A 105 -53.99 35.85 26.20
CA SER A 105 -55.46 36.02 26.18
C SER A 105 -56.12 35.88 24.78
N LYS A 106 -56.94 34.81 24.64
CA LYS A 106 -58.02 34.54 23.64
C LYS A 106 -57.55 34.29 22.20
N ASP A 107 -57.96 33.28 21.43
CA ASP A 107 -59.06 32.30 21.41
C ASP A 107 -58.59 31.03 20.62
N PRO A 108 -59.28 29.87 20.71
CA PRO A 108 -58.88 28.65 20.02
C PRO A 108 -59.60 28.49 18.67
N ASP A 109 -58.88 28.07 17.62
CA ASP A 109 -59.50 27.39 16.48
C ASP A 109 -58.50 26.44 15.79
N PRO A 110 -58.83 25.16 15.56
CA PRO A 110 -57.92 24.18 14.98
C PRO A 110 -58.15 24.11 13.46
N THR A 111 -57.20 24.60 12.66
CA THR A 111 -57.17 24.31 11.22
C THR A 111 -55.81 23.83 10.78
N THR A 112 -55.77 22.51 10.61
CA THR A 112 -54.90 21.70 9.78
C THR A 112 -54.48 22.46 8.51
N THR A 113 -53.22 22.91 8.46
CA THR A 113 -52.57 23.30 7.21
C THR A 113 -51.16 22.74 7.20
N ASP A 114 -50.99 21.74 6.35
CA ASP A 114 -49.71 21.24 5.87
C ASP A 114 -48.82 22.41 5.45
N SER A 115 -47.76 22.65 6.21
CA SER A 115 -46.67 23.54 5.82
C SER A 115 -45.38 22.97 6.38
N THR A 116 -44.97 21.84 5.79
CA THR A 116 -43.57 21.40 5.84
C THR A 116 -42.75 22.32 4.92
N ASP A 117 -42.61 23.58 5.33
CA ASP A 117 -41.62 24.51 4.79
C ASP A 117 -40.23 24.04 5.24
N THR A 118 -39.76 22.99 4.58
CA THR A 118 -38.35 22.59 4.62
C THR A 118 -37.58 23.70 3.92
N SER A 119 -37.07 24.64 4.73
CA SER A 119 -36.20 25.76 4.30
C SER A 119 -35.30 25.36 3.12
N PRO A 120 -35.25 26.16 2.04
CA PRO A 120 -34.50 25.85 0.83
C PRO A 120 -33.00 25.58 1.09
N GLN A 121 -32.44 26.08 2.19
CA GLN A 121 -31.06 25.79 2.59
C GLN A 121 -30.86 24.32 3.01
N ALA A 122 -31.81 23.70 3.69
CA ALA A 122 -31.67 22.30 4.12
C ALA A 122 -31.73 21.31 2.95
N LYS A 123 -32.49 21.63 1.88
CA LYS A 123 -32.51 20.83 0.65
C LYS A 123 -31.18 20.94 -0.11
N ASN A 124 -30.61 22.15 -0.19
CA ASN A 124 -29.31 22.37 -0.82
C ASN A 124 -28.19 21.62 -0.10
N ASP A 125 -28.15 21.66 1.24
CA ASP A 125 -27.10 20.98 2.00
C ASP A 125 -27.16 19.45 1.86
N ALA A 126 -28.38 18.88 1.80
CA ALA A 126 -28.58 17.46 1.57
C ALA A 126 -28.15 17.02 0.16
N GLU A 127 -28.41 17.85 -0.86
CA GLU A 127 -27.98 17.61 -2.24
C GLU A 127 -26.45 17.71 -2.37
N ILE A 128 -25.84 18.73 -1.76
CA ILE A 128 -24.37 18.92 -1.72
C ILE A 128 -23.70 17.73 -1.00
N LEU A 129 -24.26 17.25 0.11
CA LEU A 129 -23.75 16.07 0.80
C LEU A 129 -23.86 14.80 -0.05
N SER A 130 -24.98 14.63 -0.76
CA SER A 130 -25.19 13.50 -1.67
C SER A 130 -24.18 13.51 -2.82
N GLU A 131 -23.96 14.67 -3.44
CA GLU A 131 -22.99 14.81 -4.53
C GLU A 131 -21.56 14.63 -4.04
N THR A 132 -21.21 15.17 -2.86
CA THR A 132 -19.90 14.97 -2.24
C THR A 132 -19.63 13.48 -1.93
N LYS A 133 -20.65 12.75 -1.47
CA LYS A 133 -20.56 11.29 -1.26
C LYS A 133 -20.33 10.52 -2.57
N LYS A 134 -21.01 10.90 -3.66
CA LYS A 134 -20.79 10.31 -4.99
C LYS A 134 -19.40 10.62 -5.53
N GLN A 135 -18.90 11.83 -5.31
CA GLN A 135 -17.52 12.19 -5.68
C GLN A 135 -16.51 11.38 -4.87
N TYR A 136 -16.73 11.24 -3.55
CA TYR A 136 -15.89 10.43 -2.68
C TYR A 136 -15.84 8.97 -3.15
N SER A 137 -16.98 8.36 -3.46
CA SER A 137 -17.02 6.96 -3.94
C SER A 137 -16.28 6.79 -5.27
N LYS A 138 -16.49 7.69 -6.23
CA LYS A 138 -15.77 7.68 -7.53
C LYS A 138 -14.25 7.78 -7.36
N ILE A 139 -13.80 8.67 -6.47
CA ILE A 139 -12.36 8.84 -6.21
C ILE A 139 -11.82 7.61 -5.48
N LEU A 140 -12.57 7.04 -4.54
CA LEU A 140 -12.20 5.81 -3.84
C LEU A 140 -12.04 4.65 -4.82
N ASP A 141 -13.00 4.47 -5.73
CA ASP A 141 -12.93 3.45 -6.79
C ASP A 141 -11.66 3.64 -7.63
N LYS A 142 -11.37 4.88 -8.05
CA LYS A 142 -10.15 5.21 -8.80
C LYS A 142 -8.87 4.88 -8.01
N VAL A 143 -8.82 5.20 -6.72
CA VAL A 143 -7.68 4.88 -5.85
C VAL A 143 -7.48 3.37 -5.73
N THR A 144 -8.57 2.60 -5.56
CA THR A 144 -8.49 1.13 -5.48
C THR A 144 -8.05 0.50 -6.81
N GLU A 145 -8.50 1.05 -7.94
CA GLU A 145 -8.08 0.61 -9.27
C GLU A 145 -6.59 0.86 -9.50
N LEU A 146 -6.12 2.07 -9.19
CA LEU A 146 -4.70 2.43 -9.29
C LEU A 146 -3.83 1.58 -8.35
N GLN A 147 -4.31 1.29 -7.15
CA GLN A 147 -3.63 0.40 -6.20
C GLN A 147 -3.50 -1.03 -6.76
N ARG A 148 -4.56 -1.58 -7.36
CA ARG A 148 -4.56 -2.91 -8.00
C ARG A 148 -3.68 -2.96 -9.25
N LYS A 149 -3.59 -1.86 -10.00
CA LYS A 149 -2.73 -1.75 -11.20
C LYS A 149 -1.26 -1.53 -10.85
N ASN A 150 -0.92 -1.19 -9.60
CA ASN A 150 0.46 -1.00 -9.24
C ASN A 150 1.28 -2.30 -9.42
N ARG A 151 2.42 -2.17 -10.08
CA ARG A 151 3.37 -3.27 -10.29
C ARG A 151 4.77 -2.93 -9.82
N LYS A 152 5.01 -1.71 -9.35
CA LYS A 152 6.34 -1.25 -8.93
C LYS A 152 6.44 -1.31 -7.41
N TYR A 153 7.57 -1.81 -6.95
CA TYR A 153 7.81 -2.15 -5.57
C TYR A 153 9.27 -1.91 -5.23
N GLU A 154 9.52 -1.46 -4.01
CA GLU A 154 10.82 -1.41 -3.37
C GLU A 154 10.87 -2.50 -2.30
N LEU A 155 12.00 -3.23 -2.16
CA LEU A 155 12.14 -4.15 -1.03
C LEU A 155 12.42 -3.35 0.24
N ALA A 156 11.90 -3.80 1.37
CA ALA A 156 12.26 -3.21 2.65
C ALA A 156 13.79 -3.29 2.86
N LYS A 157 14.35 -2.28 3.54
CA LYS A 157 15.80 -2.11 3.71
C LYS A 157 16.52 -3.39 4.16
N ILE A 158 15.99 -4.07 5.18
CA ILE A 158 16.57 -5.31 5.74
C ILE A 158 16.61 -6.42 4.69
N MET A 159 15.53 -6.59 3.92
CA MET A 159 15.44 -7.61 2.88
C MET A 159 16.38 -7.30 1.72
N PHE A 160 16.46 -6.03 1.31
CA PHE A 160 17.36 -5.61 0.25
C PHE A 160 18.83 -5.82 0.64
N GLU A 161 19.22 -5.39 1.85
CA GLU A 161 20.58 -5.60 2.39
C GLU A 161 20.94 -7.09 2.48
N SER A 162 20.01 -7.93 2.97
CA SER A 162 20.19 -9.39 3.01
C SER A 162 20.46 -9.98 1.62
N ARG A 163 19.74 -9.53 0.59
CA ARG A 163 19.97 -9.98 -0.79
C ARG A 163 21.32 -9.51 -1.33
N LEU A 164 21.72 -8.27 -1.07
CA LEU A 164 23.03 -7.75 -1.47
C LEU A 164 24.16 -8.56 -0.82
N LEU A 165 24.03 -8.85 0.48
CA LEU A 165 24.98 -9.67 1.20
C LEU A 165 25.05 -11.08 0.61
N ARG A 166 23.90 -11.73 0.37
CA ARG A 166 23.85 -13.06 -0.23
C ARG A 166 24.56 -13.11 -1.58
N LYS A 167 24.30 -12.14 -2.47
CA LYS A 167 24.99 -12.05 -3.77
C LYS A 167 26.50 -11.88 -3.63
N ARG A 168 26.94 -11.03 -2.69
CA ARG A 168 28.37 -10.84 -2.43
C ARG A 168 29.01 -12.14 -1.93
N THR A 169 28.35 -12.85 -1.01
CA THR A 169 28.83 -14.15 -0.50
C THR A 169 28.85 -15.21 -1.59
N GLU A 170 27.83 -15.28 -2.46
CA GLU A 170 27.79 -16.18 -3.62
C GLU A 170 28.96 -15.92 -4.58
N GLN A 171 29.31 -14.66 -4.83
CA GLN A 171 30.47 -14.28 -5.66
C GLN A 171 31.79 -14.73 -5.03
N VAL A 172 32.01 -14.43 -3.74
CA VAL A 172 33.22 -14.85 -3.01
C VAL A 172 33.34 -16.37 -2.98
N ASN A 173 32.25 -17.10 -2.74
CA ASN A 173 32.23 -18.56 -2.74
C ASN A 173 32.54 -19.13 -4.12
N ARG A 174 32.06 -18.49 -5.20
CA ARG A 174 32.37 -18.89 -6.57
C ARG A 174 33.85 -18.70 -6.89
N GLU A 175 34.43 -17.56 -6.50
CA GLU A 175 35.87 -17.30 -6.67
C GLU A 175 36.72 -18.29 -5.88
N ARG A 176 36.32 -18.59 -4.64
CA ARG A 176 36.99 -19.59 -3.80
C ARG A 176 36.94 -20.98 -4.45
N TYR A 177 35.77 -21.38 -4.94
CA TYR A 177 35.59 -22.67 -5.61
C TYR A 177 36.46 -22.79 -6.87
N LEU A 178 36.56 -21.72 -7.67
CA LEU A 178 37.45 -21.70 -8.86
C LEU A 178 38.92 -21.86 -8.47
N LYS A 179 39.40 -21.14 -7.44
CA LYS A 179 40.78 -21.28 -6.93
C LYS A 179 41.03 -22.68 -6.38
N GLU A 180 40.06 -23.26 -5.68
CA GLU A 180 40.17 -24.64 -5.17
C GLU A 180 40.26 -25.64 -6.34
N GLN A 181 39.48 -25.48 -7.41
CA GLN A 181 39.59 -26.31 -8.61
C GLN A 181 40.96 -26.18 -9.30
N GLU A 182 41.49 -24.96 -9.43
CA GLU A 182 42.84 -24.71 -9.96
C GLU A 182 43.93 -25.35 -9.08
N ASN A 183 43.74 -25.34 -7.76
CA ASN A 183 44.64 -26.00 -6.83
C ASN A 183 44.55 -27.53 -6.93
N TYR A 184 43.36 -28.10 -7.12
CA TYR A 184 43.18 -29.53 -7.35
C TYR A 184 43.81 -29.98 -8.67
N SER A 185 43.67 -29.23 -9.76
CA SER A 185 44.37 -29.57 -11.01
C SER A 185 45.88 -29.51 -10.84
N ASN A 186 46.39 -28.60 -10.01
CA ASN A 186 47.80 -28.54 -9.65
C ASN A 186 48.28 -29.69 -8.73
N THR A 187 47.43 -30.68 -8.41
CA THR A 187 47.85 -31.92 -7.72
C THR A 187 48.04 -33.12 -8.64
N ASP A 188 47.87 -32.95 -9.95
CA ASP A 188 48.14 -34.02 -10.93
C ASP A 188 49.66 -34.31 -10.94
N PRO A 189 50.10 -35.54 -10.60
CA PRO A 189 51.53 -35.85 -10.40
C PRO A 189 52.39 -35.53 -11.62
N GLU A 190 51.85 -35.71 -12.83
CA GLU A 190 52.58 -35.36 -14.07
C GLU A 190 52.79 -33.86 -14.23
N GLU A 191 51.80 -33.05 -13.83
CA GLU A 191 51.89 -31.59 -13.90
C GLU A 191 52.80 -31.04 -12.79
N LEU A 192 52.73 -31.63 -11.59
CA LEU A 192 53.63 -31.32 -10.47
C LEU A 192 55.09 -31.60 -10.80
N LEU A 193 55.40 -32.73 -11.43
CA LEU A 193 56.77 -33.06 -11.87
C LEU A 193 57.29 -32.08 -12.92
N ARG A 194 56.40 -31.49 -13.74
CA ARG A 194 56.77 -30.46 -14.73
C ARG A 194 56.96 -29.09 -14.09
N LYS A 195 56.13 -28.72 -13.12
CA LYS A 195 56.13 -27.39 -12.48
C LYS A 195 57.13 -27.27 -11.32
N HIS A 196 57.42 -28.36 -10.62
CA HIS A 196 58.25 -28.37 -9.43
C HIS A 196 59.37 -29.40 -9.54
N VAL A 197 60.61 -28.97 -9.30
CA VAL A 197 61.77 -29.86 -9.17
C VAL A 197 61.82 -30.36 -7.73
N PHE A 198 61.44 -31.62 -7.50
CA PHE A 198 61.53 -32.24 -6.18
C PHE A 198 62.98 -32.68 -5.89
N PRO A 199 63.53 -32.40 -4.71
CA PRO A 199 64.85 -32.89 -4.33
C PRO A 199 64.86 -34.42 -4.20
N SER A 200 65.86 -35.08 -4.78
CA SER A 200 66.04 -36.54 -4.66
C SER A 200 66.49 -36.93 -3.25
N VAL A 201 65.88 -37.94 -2.64
CA VAL A 201 66.35 -38.50 -1.37
C VAL A 201 67.67 -39.27 -1.63
N PRO A 202 68.72 -39.07 -0.82
CA PRO A 202 69.96 -39.84 -0.94
C PRO A 202 69.71 -41.34 -0.74
N LYS A 203 70.38 -42.18 -1.54
CA LYS A 203 70.35 -43.65 -1.40
C LYS A 203 71.25 -44.14 -0.27
#